data_AF-A0A1S3CUJ6-F1
#
_entry.id   AF-A0A1S3CUJ6-F1
#
_cell.length_a   1.000
_cell.length_b   1.000
_cell.length_c   1.000
_cell.angle_alpha   90.00
_cell.angle_beta   90.00
_cell.angle_gamma   90.00
#
_symmetry.space_group_name_H-M   'P 1'
#
loop_
_entity.id
_entity.type
_entity.pdbx_description
1 polymer ?
#
loop_
_entity_poly.entity_id
_entity_poly.type
_entity_poly.pdbx_seq_one_letter_code
_entity_poly.pdbx_strand_id
1 'polypeptide(L)'
;MAMFPSQQKLAEKLTIMHDRGVGMLTRIYNIKKACGDAKSKPSFLSDKSLESCIKQIVKKFPNIDIKSVSGISQIRSDIVKSLSLYYYTFVDLLHFKDCVCELLTTMDACQIYLDISMHR
;
A
#
# COMPACT_ATOMS: atom_id res chain seq x y z
N MET A 1 -7.52 -18.03 25.48
CA MET A 1 -8.78 -17.27 25.71
C MET A 1 -9.78 -17.76 24.68
N ALA A 2 -11.00 -18.15 25.08
CA ALA A 2 -12.02 -18.55 24.12
C ALA A 2 -12.49 -17.32 23.32
N MET A 3 -12.50 -17.43 21.99
CA MET A 3 -13.05 -16.39 21.12
C MET A 3 -14.57 -16.46 21.16
N PHE A 4 -15.25 -15.36 21.51
CA PHE A 4 -16.71 -15.28 21.43
C PHE A 4 -17.13 -14.65 20.09
N PRO A 5 -17.78 -15.40 19.18
CA PRO A 5 -18.13 -14.89 17.85
C PRO A 5 -19.03 -13.64 17.88
N SER A 6 -19.94 -13.56 18.85
CA SER A 6 -20.87 -12.43 19.02
C SER A 6 -20.19 -11.09 19.36
N GLN A 7 -18.92 -11.12 19.81
CA GLN A 7 -18.17 -9.91 20.15
C GLN A 7 -17.22 -9.45 19.04
N GLN A 8 -17.15 -10.17 17.91
CA GLN A 8 -16.17 -9.90 16.85
C GLN A 8 -16.52 -8.73 15.93
N LYS A 9 -17.76 -8.21 16.00
CA LYS A 9 -18.25 -7.07 15.19
C LYS A 9 -17.95 -7.24 13.70
N LEU A 10 -18.22 -8.44 13.18
CA LEU A 10 -17.81 -8.84 11.85
C LEU A 10 -18.47 -8.00 10.76
N ALA A 11 -19.76 -7.70 10.91
CA ALA A 11 -20.50 -6.88 9.96
C ALA A 11 -19.91 -5.46 9.87
N GLU A 12 -19.65 -4.83 11.01
CA GLU A 12 -19.08 -3.48 11.05
C GLU A 12 -17.66 -3.46 10.47
N LYS A 13 -16.83 -4.43 10.84
CA LYS A 13 -15.46 -4.56 10.31
C LYS A 13 -15.48 -4.77 8.79
N LEU A 14 -16.32 -5.65 8.27
CA LEU A 14 -16.47 -5.92 6.84
C LEU A 14 -16.90 -4.68 6.07
N THR A 15 -17.92 -3.96 6.54
CA THR A 15 -18.40 -2.71 5.92
C THR A 15 -17.31 -1.65 5.86
N ILE A 16 -16.61 -1.40 6.98
CA ILE A 16 -15.52 -0.42 7.03
C ILE A 16 -14.37 -0.83 6.11
N MET A 17 -13.99 -2.11 6.09
CA MET A 17 -12.91 -2.58 5.22
C MET A 17 -13.27 -2.52 3.73
N HIS A 18 -14.53 -2.81 3.38
CA HIS A 18 -15.00 -2.64 2.01
C HIS A 18 -14.81 -1.20 1.54
N ASP A 19 -15.31 -0.24 2.31
CA ASP A 19 -15.23 1.18 1.95
C ASP A 19 -13.79 1.69 1.89
N ARG A 20 -12.96 1.31 2.88
CA ARG A 20 -11.52 1.61 2.86
C ARG A 20 -10.83 0.97 1.65
N GLY A 21 -11.20 -0.26 1.30
CA GLY A 21 -10.66 -0.99 0.14
C GLY A 21 -10.92 -0.27 -1.17
N VAL A 22 -12.15 0.22 -1.40
CA VAL A 22 -12.50 1.04 -2.57
C VAL A 22 -11.66 2.32 -2.63
N GLY A 23 -11.50 3.00 -1.49
CA GLY A 23 -10.65 4.19 -1.39
C GLY A 23 -9.18 3.89 -1.73
N MET A 24 -8.65 2.77 -1.22
CA MET A 24 -7.29 2.30 -1.50
C MET A 24 -7.09 1.97 -2.99
N LEU A 25 -8.04 1.26 -3.61
CA LEU A 25 -8.00 0.95 -5.05
C LEU A 25 -7.98 2.22 -5.89
N THR A 26 -8.80 3.21 -5.55
CA THR A 26 -8.84 4.51 -6.23
C THR A 26 -7.48 5.21 -6.17
N ARG A 27 -6.83 5.21 -4.99
CA ARG A 27 -5.50 5.81 -4.81
C ARG A 27 -4.44 5.07 -5.61
N ILE A 28 -4.40 3.74 -5.57
CA ILE A 28 -3.47 2.92 -6.38
C ILE A 28 -3.66 3.21 -7.86
N TYR A 29 -4.91 3.24 -8.32
CA TYR A 29 -5.25 3.51 -9.72
C TYR A 29 -4.67 4.85 -10.18
N ASN A 30 -4.86 5.91 -9.38
CA ASN A 30 -4.34 7.24 -9.70
C ASN A 30 -2.80 7.27 -9.71
N ILE A 31 -2.14 6.59 -8.76
CA ILE A 31 -0.66 6.47 -8.75
C ILE A 31 -0.18 5.74 -10.01
N LYS A 32 -0.79 4.59 -10.34
CA LYS A 32 -0.44 3.82 -11.53
C LYS A 32 -0.59 4.66 -12.80
N LYS A 33 -1.68 5.44 -12.91
CA LYS A 33 -1.93 6.32 -14.05
C LYS A 33 -0.91 7.45 -14.12
N ALA A 34 -0.60 8.11 -13.00
CA ALA A 34 0.37 9.19 -12.94
C ALA A 34 1.81 8.73 -13.27
N CYS A 35 2.22 7.56 -12.77
CA CYS A 35 3.53 6.98 -13.06
C CYS A 35 3.65 6.45 -14.49
N GLY A 36 2.55 6.07 -15.13
CA GLY A 36 2.51 5.62 -16.53
C GLY A 36 2.48 6.76 -17.55
N ASP A 37 2.13 7.98 -17.14
CA ASP A 37 2.07 9.16 -17.98
C ASP A 37 3.38 9.97 -17.90
N ALA A 38 4.02 10.23 -19.05
CA ALA A 38 5.31 10.92 -19.11
C ALA A 38 5.26 12.38 -18.61
N LYS A 39 4.09 13.02 -18.63
CA LYS A 39 3.91 14.42 -18.17
C LYS A 39 3.70 14.51 -16.66
N SER A 40 3.02 13.52 -16.08
CA SER A 40 2.64 13.50 -14.66
C SER A 40 3.66 12.79 -13.77
N LYS A 41 4.46 11.88 -14.35
CA LYS A 41 5.51 11.15 -13.62
C LYS A 41 6.54 12.14 -13.07
N PRO A 42 6.94 12.04 -11.79
CA PRO A 42 8.00 12.87 -11.22
C PRO A 42 9.27 12.83 -12.07
N SER A 43 9.76 14.00 -12.49
CA SER A 43 10.82 14.12 -13.51
C SER A 43 12.12 13.40 -13.14
N PHE A 44 12.49 13.40 -11.86
CA PHE A 44 13.68 12.70 -11.34
C PHE A 44 13.63 11.18 -11.55
N LEU A 45 12.45 10.57 -11.75
CA LEU A 45 12.32 9.15 -12.08
C LEU A 45 12.57 8.84 -13.57
N SER A 46 12.76 9.87 -14.39
CA SER A 46 13.09 9.78 -15.82
C SER A 46 14.41 10.48 -16.17
N ASP A 47 15.11 11.02 -15.17
CA ASP A 47 16.38 11.71 -15.35
C ASP A 47 17.51 10.71 -15.62
N LYS A 48 18.20 10.87 -16.76
CA LYS A 48 19.32 10.02 -17.17
C LYS A 48 20.48 10.04 -16.17
N SER A 49 20.71 11.16 -15.49
CA SER A 49 21.76 11.28 -14.47
C SER A 49 21.48 10.43 -13.23
N LEU A 50 20.21 10.15 -12.94
CA LEU A 50 19.75 9.38 -11.78
C LEU A 50 19.49 7.91 -12.10
N GLU A 51 19.46 7.53 -13.39
CA GLU A 51 19.09 6.18 -13.84
C GLU A 51 19.94 5.08 -13.17
N SER A 52 21.26 5.28 -13.08
CA SER A 52 22.16 4.32 -12.41
C SER A 52 21.84 4.17 -10.92
N CYS A 53 21.59 5.28 -10.23
CA CYS A 53 21.25 5.30 -8.81
C CYS A 53 19.92 4.56 -8.57
N ILE A 54 18.90 4.85 -9.39
CA ILE A 54 17.59 4.19 -9.33
C ILE A 54 17.74 2.68 -9.56
N LYS A 55 18.50 2.25 -10.58
CA LYS A 55 18.77 0.83 -10.84
C LYS A 55 19.45 0.14 -9.65
N GLN A 56 20.38 0.82 -8.99
CA GLN A 56 21.06 0.28 -7.80
C GLN A 56 20.10 0.12 -6.61
N ILE A 57 19.25 1.12 -6.34
CA ILE A 57 18.21 1.04 -5.30
C ILE A 57 17.27 -0.15 -5.57
N VAL A 58 16.73 -0.24 -6.79
CA VAL A 58 15.80 -1.32 -7.17
C VAL A 58 16.45 -2.69 -7.05
N LYS A 59 17.72 -2.83 -7.47
CA LYS A 59 18.46 -4.10 -7.38
C LYS A 59 18.68 -4.56 -5.93
N LYS A 60 18.84 -3.63 -4.98
CA LYS A 60 19.12 -3.94 -3.58
C LYS A 60 17.85 -4.02 -2.72
N PHE A 61 16.73 -3.49 -3.18
CA PHE A 61 15.45 -3.48 -2.45
C PHE A 61 15.09 -4.90 -1.94
N PRO A 62 14.69 -5.05 -0.66
CA PRO A 62 14.41 -4.00 0.34
C PRO A 62 15.63 -3.51 1.14
N ASN A 63 16.83 -4.04 0.88
CA ASN A 63 18.05 -3.64 1.61
C ASN A 63 18.49 -2.22 1.23
N ILE A 64 18.77 -1.39 2.23
CA ILE A 64 19.17 0.01 2.05
C ILE A 64 20.70 0.11 2.08
N ASP A 65 21.30 0.64 1.02
CA ASP A 65 22.72 0.99 0.97
C ASP A 65 22.90 2.50 0.80
N ILE A 66 23.10 3.18 1.92
CA ILE A 66 23.22 4.65 2.00
C ILE A 66 24.41 5.17 1.16
N LYS A 67 25.45 4.36 0.92
CA LYS A 67 26.62 4.79 0.13
C LYS A 67 26.31 4.89 -1.36
N SER A 68 25.33 4.13 -1.85
CA SER A 68 24.91 4.11 -3.26
C SER A 68 23.98 5.27 -3.66
N VAL A 69 23.53 6.09 -2.69
CA VAL A 69 22.57 7.19 -2.90
C VAL A 69 23.18 8.59 -2.71
N SER A 70 24.51 8.73 -2.76
CA SER A 70 25.17 10.05 -2.63
C SER A 70 24.70 11.06 -3.70
N GLY A 71 24.38 10.60 -4.91
CA GLY A 71 23.92 11.44 -6.03
C GLY A 71 22.54 12.08 -5.88
N ILE A 72 21.72 11.67 -4.90
CA ILE A 72 20.37 12.24 -4.68
C ILE A 72 20.34 13.31 -3.57
N SER A 73 21.47 13.61 -2.93
CA SER A 73 21.50 14.53 -1.77
C SER A 73 20.98 15.93 -2.10
N GLN A 74 21.25 16.44 -3.31
CA GLN A 74 20.84 17.78 -3.74
C GLN A 74 19.33 17.90 -4.00
N ILE A 75 18.67 16.80 -4.39
CA ILE A 75 17.24 16.75 -4.73
C ILE A 75 16.40 16.03 -3.67
N ARG A 76 17.00 15.71 -2.51
CA ARG A 76 16.36 14.95 -1.43
C ARG A 76 15.03 15.56 -1.00
N SER A 77 15.00 16.89 -0.82
CA SER A 77 13.79 17.60 -0.40
C SER A 77 12.65 17.42 -1.41
N ASP A 78 12.96 17.54 -2.70
CA ASP A 78 11.99 17.39 -3.79
C ASP A 78 11.49 15.96 -3.92
N ILE A 79 12.38 14.97 -3.77
CA ILE A 79 12.00 13.55 -3.72
C ILE A 79 11.03 13.30 -2.57
N VAL A 80 11.37 13.74 -1.36
CA VAL A 80 10.51 13.56 -0.18
C VAL A 80 9.16 14.22 -0.42
N LYS A 81 9.14 15.48 -0.86
CA LYS A 81 7.89 16.20 -1.15
C LYS A 81 7.04 15.51 -2.20
N SER A 82 7.64 15.07 -3.31
CA SER A 82 6.93 14.48 -4.44
C SER A 82 6.44 13.04 -4.17
N LEU A 83 7.26 12.21 -3.52
CA LEU A 83 6.94 10.79 -3.29
C LEU A 83 6.23 10.51 -1.98
N SER A 84 6.16 11.46 -1.03
CA SER A 84 5.51 11.24 0.28
C SER A 84 4.09 10.68 0.13
N LEU A 85 3.28 11.25 -0.76
CA LEU A 85 1.91 10.77 -0.96
C LEU A 85 1.86 9.32 -1.46
N TYR A 86 2.77 8.94 -2.35
CA TYR A 86 2.85 7.57 -2.87
C TYR A 86 3.32 6.61 -1.78
N TYR A 87 4.37 7.00 -1.06
CA TYR A 87 4.92 6.23 0.05
C TYR A 87 3.86 5.96 1.12
N TYR A 88 3.18 6.99 1.62
CA TYR A 88 2.13 6.81 2.64
C TYR A 88 0.94 6.01 2.10
N THR A 89 0.62 6.10 0.82
CA THR A 89 -0.39 5.21 0.22
C THR A 89 0.03 3.74 0.29
N PHE A 90 1.31 3.42 0.03
CA PHE A 90 1.80 2.05 0.18
C PHE A 90 1.85 1.59 1.65
N VAL A 91 2.15 2.49 2.58
CA VAL A 91 2.06 2.21 4.02
C VAL A 91 0.61 1.89 4.42
N ASP A 92 -0.35 2.72 3.99
CA ASP A 92 -1.77 2.50 4.25
C ASP A 92 -2.26 1.16 3.67
N LEU A 93 -1.74 0.77 2.50
CA LEU A 93 -2.06 -0.51 1.86
C LEU A 93 -1.53 -1.72 2.64
N LEU A 94 -0.31 -1.62 3.18
CA LEU A 94 0.24 -2.67 4.04
C LEU A 94 -0.60 -2.83 5.30
N HIS A 95 -0.94 -1.72 5.95
CA HIS A 95 -1.82 -1.74 7.10
C HIS A 95 -3.22 -2.29 6.77
N PHE A 96 -3.80 -1.91 5.62
CA PHE A 96 -5.08 -2.43 5.16
C PHE A 96 -5.03 -3.95 4.95
N LYS A 97 -3.96 -4.45 4.31
CA LYS A 97 -3.73 -5.89 4.14
C LYS A 97 -3.70 -6.59 5.49
N ASP A 98 -2.99 -6.05 6.48
CA ASP A 98 -2.89 -6.67 7.81
C ASP A 98 -4.27 -6.75 8.48
N CYS A 99 -5.08 -5.69 8.40
CA CYS A 99 -6.46 -5.69 8.90
C CYS A 99 -7.34 -6.75 8.21
N VAL A 100 -7.21 -6.89 6.89
CA VAL A 100 -7.95 -7.91 6.12
C VAL A 100 -7.51 -9.31 6.54
N CYS A 101 -6.21 -9.57 6.66
CA CYS A 101 -5.68 -10.85 7.10
C CYS A 101 -6.16 -11.22 8.51
N GLU A 102 -6.15 -10.27 9.44
CA GLU A 102 -6.66 -10.45 10.80
C GLU A 102 -8.16 -10.79 10.81
N LEU A 103 -8.97 -10.07 10.02
CA LEU A 103 -10.39 -10.37 9.91
C LEU A 103 -10.63 -11.76 9.36
N LEU A 104 -9.99 -12.12 8.25
CA LEU A 104 -10.18 -13.43 7.63
C LEU A 104 -9.76 -14.56 8.57
N THR A 105 -8.68 -14.37 9.34
CA THR A 105 -8.25 -15.30 10.38
C THR A 105 -9.31 -15.42 11.50
N THR A 106 -9.92 -14.30 11.89
CA THR A 106 -11.02 -14.30 12.88
C THR A 106 -12.26 -15.02 12.35
N MET A 107 -12.60 -14.80 11.08
CA MET A 107 -13.73 -15.45 10.42
C MET A 107 -13.53 -16.96 10.33
N ASP A 108 -12.33 -17.41 9.98
CA ASP A 108 -11.93 -18.82 9.97
C ASP A 108 -12.04 -19.43 11.38
N ALA A 109 -11.46 -18.79 12.40
CA ALA A 109 -11.55 -19.28 13.78
C ALA A 109 -12.99 -19.29 14.35
N CYS A 110 -13.88 -18.44 13.84
CA CYS A 110 -15.31 -18.45 14.18
C CYS A 110 -16.12 -19.51 13.41
N GLN A 111 -15.52 -20.18 12.41
CA GLN A 111 -16.18 -21.18 11.55
C GLN A 111 -17.50 -20.64 10.96
N ILE A 112 -17.46 -19.41 10.43
CA ILE A 112 -18.66 -18.74 9.91
C ILE A 112 -19.24 -19.53 8.75
N TYR A 113 -20.53 -19.85 8.84
CA TYR A 113 -21.29 -20.38 7.72
C TYR A 113 -21.69 -19.23 6.77
N LEU A 114 -21.23 -19.30 5.51
CA LEU A 114 -21.52 -18.30 4.49
C LEU A 114 -22.36 -18.93 3.39
N ASP A 115 -23.59 -18.44 3.26
CA ASP A 115 -24.53 -18.83 2.20
C ASP A 115 -25.21 -17.57 1.66
N ILE A 116 -24.92 -17.25 0.39
CA ILE A 116 -25.40 -16.03 -0.25
C ILE A 116 -26.92 -16.00 -0.45
N SER A 117 -27.57 -17.16 -0.45
CA SER A 117 -29.04 -17.23 -0.51
C SER A 117 -29.69 -16.84 0.83
N MET A 118 -28.93 -16.92 1.92
CA MET A 118 -29.39 -16.65 3.29
C MET A 118 -28.81 -15.36 3.89
N HIS A 119 -27.64 -14.88 3.42
CA HIS A 119 -26.86 -13.81 4.06
C HIS A 119 -26.44 -12.70 3.08
N ARG A 120 -27.42 -12.10 2.37
CA ARG A 120 -27.16 -11.03 1.38
C ARG A 120 -27.09 -9.64 1.99
#